data_AF-A0A9E2N166-F1
#
_entry.id   AF-A0A9E2N166-F1
#
_cell.length_a   1.000
_cell.length_b   1.000
_cell.length_c   1.000
_cell.angle_alpha   90.00
_cell.angle_beta   90.00
_cell.angle_gamma   90.00
#
_symmetry.space_group_name_H-M   'P 1'
#
loop_
_entity.id
_entity.type
_entity.pdbx_description
1 polymer ?
#
loop_
_entity_poly.entity_id
_entity_poly.type
_entity_poly.pdbx_seq_one_letter_code
_entity_poly.pdbx_strand_id
1 'polypeptide(L)' 'MFEVVKGNEGEYKILNSRLIYQRTLDSYGKLTNKNIVHFTPESIENSEDKDIVKFRLNNFLFSEILYSVIAD' A
#
# COMPACT_ATOMS: atom_id res chain seq x y z
N MET A 1 1.30 -4.88 12.19
CA MET A 1 0.21 -5.26 11.26
C MET A 1 0.62 -4.81 9.86
N PHE A 2 0.17 -5.47 8.79
CA PHE A 2 0.38 -4.96 7.43
C PHE A 2 -0.89 -5.21 6.61
N GLU A 3 -1.13 -4.37 5.61
CA GLU A 3 -2.26 -4.51 4.69
C GLU A 3 -1.75 -4.83 3.29
N VAL A 4 -2.46 -5.73 2.59
CA VAL A 4 -2.15 -6.08 1.19
C VAL A 4 -3.33 -5.67 0.33
N VAL A 5 -3.04 -4.97 -0.76
CA VAL A 5 -4.05 -4.46 -1.68
C VAL A 5 -3.63 -4.78 -3.10
N LYS A 6 -4.58 -5.25 -3.92
CA LYS A 6 -4.33 -5.56 -5.33
C LYS A 6 -4.85 -4.42 -6.19
N GLY A 7 -3.95 -3.85 -7.00
CA GLY A 7 -4.25 -2.87 -8.03
C GLY A 7 -4.03 -3.44 -9.43
N ASN A 8 -4.12 -2.56 -10.42
CA ASN A 8 -3.95 -2.85 -11.83
C ASN A 8 -2.50 -3.14 -12.21
N GLU A 9 -1.55 -2.38 -11.66
CA GLU A 9 -0.13 -2.52 -11.99
C GLU A 9 0.62 -3.45 -11.03
N GLY A 10 0.04 -3.72 -9.88
CA GLY A 10 0.74 -4.42 -8.83
C GLY A 10 -0.10 -4.86 -7.65
N GLU A 11 0.52 -5.69 -6.82
CA GLU A 11 0.10 -5.91 -5.45
C GLU A 11 0.93 -5.01 -4.51
N TYR A 12 0.24 -4.24 -3.69
CA TYR A 12 0.81 -3.28 -2.76
C TYR A 12 0.72 -3.79 -1.33
N LYS A 13 1.85 -3.89 -0.65
CA LYS A 13 1.95 -4.22 0.77
C LYS A 13 2.30 -2.97 1.56
N ILE A 14 1.37 -2.52 2.40
CA ILE A 14 1.48 -1.36 3.27
C ILE A 14 1.89 -1.87 4.65
N LEU A 15 3.10 -1.55 5.10
CA LEU A 15 3.57 -1.98 6.44
C LEU A 15 3.27 -0.93 7.51
N ASN A 16 3.33 0.34 7.13
CA ASN A 16 3.02 1.48 7.97
C ASN A 16 2.80 2.72 7.09
N SER A 17 2.58 3.87 7.73
CA SER A 17 2.38 5.18 7.09
C SER A 17 3.49 5.66 6.15
N ARG A 18 4.66 5.00 6.13
CA ARG A 18 5.87 5.44 5.42
C ARG A 18 6.46 4.39 4.48
N LEU A 19 5.90 3.18 4.44
CA LEU A 19 6.51 2.06 3.72
C LEU A 19 5.48 1.23 2.97
N ILE A 20 5.53 1.36 1.65
CA ILE A 20 4.66 0.68 0.70
C ILE A 20 5.56 -0.09 -0.28
N TYR A 21 5.37 -1.40 -0.38
CA TYR A 21 6.04 -2.24 -1.37
C TYR A 21 5.07 -2.60 -2.48
N GLN A 22 5.47 -2.42 -3.73
CA GLN A 22 4.73 -2.89 -4.89
C GLN A 22 5.45 -4.11 -5.48
N ARG A 23 4.70 -5.18 -5.71
CA ARG A 23 5.07 -6.29 -6.59
C ARG A 23 4.35 -6.10 -7.91
N THR A 24 5.07 -5.85 -9.01
CA THR A 24 4.41 -5.53 -10.28
C THR A 24 3.78 -6.78 -10.91
N LEU A 25 2.74 -6.58 -11.71
CA LEU A 25 2.11 -7.64 -12.50
C LEU A 25 2.68 -7.67 -13.93
N ASP A 26 2.70 -8.85 -14.56
CA ASP A 26 2.93 -9.00 -15.99
C ASP A 26 1.65 -8.79 -16.81
N SER A 27 1.76 -8.90 -18.14
CA SER A 27 0.63 -8.78 -19.07
C SER A 27 -0.47 -9.83 -18.86
N TYR A 28 -0.21 -10.87 -18.07
CA TYR A 28 -1.17 -11.93 -17.72
C TYR A 28 -1.70 -11.78 -16.28
N GLY A 29 -1.37 -10.69 -15.60
CA GLY A 29 -1.79 -10.42 -14.22
C GLY A 29 -1.07 -11.29 -13.18
N LYS A 30 0.10 -11.84 -13.51
CA LYS A 30 0.94 -12.61 -12.57
C LYS A 30 2.01 -11.71 -11.95
N LEU A 31 2.30 -11.95 -10.67
CA LEU A 31 3.36 -11.24 -9.97
C LEU A 31 4.73 -11.49 -10.62
N THR A 32 5.46 -10.42 -10.86
CA THR A 32 6.85 -10.49 -11.31
C THR A 32 7.80 -10.40 -10.11
N ASN A 33 9.07 -10.72 -10.33
CA ASN A 33 10.12 -10.57 -9.32
C ASN A 33 10.59 -9.11 -9.14
N LYS A 34 9.99 -8.14 -9.85
CA LYS A 34 10.31 -6.72 -9.68
C LYS A 34 9.53 -6.18 -8.48
N ASN A 35 10.28 -5.79 -7.45
CA ASN A 35 9.76 -5.11 -6.28
C ASN A 35 10.13 -3.63 -6.35
N ILE A 36 9.16 -2.76 -6.16
CA ILE A 36 9.33 -1.31 -6.11
C ILE A 36 8.98 -0.85 -4.70
N VAL A 37 9.73 0.10 -4.16
CA VAL A 37 9.47 0.69 -2.85
C VAL A 37 8.99 2.11 -3.05
N HIS A 38 7.82 2.41 -2.49
CA HIS A 38 7.20 3.73 -2.49
C HIS A 38 7.27 4.31 -1.08
N PHE A 39 7.90 5.48 -0.95
CA PHE A 39 7.92 6.25 0.31
C PHE A 39 6.62 7.00 0.55
N THR A 40 5.90 7.34 -0.52
CA THR A 40 4.59 7.98 -0.48
C THR A 40 3.68 7.39 -1.54
N PRO A 41 2.35 7.38 -1.34
CA PRO A 41 1.41 6.97 -2.38
C PRO A 41 1.54 7.77 -3.68
N GLU A 42 2.02 9.02 -3.61
CA GLU A 42 2.21 9.88 -4.79
C GLU A 42 3.21 9.31 -5.80
N SER A 43 4.14 8.46 -5.34
CA SER A 43 5.13 7.80 -6.21
C SER A 43 4.59 6.59 -6.98
N ILE A 44 3.33 6.19 -6.78
CA ILE A 44 2.66 5.16 -7.59
C ILE A 44 2.22 5.82 -8.90
N GLU A 45 2.53 5.20 -10.03
CA GLU A 45 2.26 5.76 -11.35
C GLU A 45 0.76 5.68 -11.71
N ASN A 46 0.16 4.50 -11.55
CA ASN A 46 -1.28 4.34 -11.77
C ASN A 46 -2.12 5.13 -10.75
N SER A 47 -2.98 6.00 -11.26
CA SER A 47 -3.83 6.85 -10.42
C SER A 47 -4.86 6.07 -9.61
N GLU A 48 -5.44 5.00 -10.17
CA GLU A 48 -6.41 4.17 -9.46
C GLU A 48 -5.75 3.41 -8.31
N ASP A 49 -4.59 2.78 -8.58
CA ASP A 49 -3.80 2.10 -7.55
C ASP A 49 -3.36 3.08 -6.45
N LYS A 50 -2.95 4.28 -6.84
CA LYS A 50 -2.59 5.37 -5.93
C LYS A 50 -3.75 5.72 -4.99
N ASP A 51 -4.95 5.92 -5.52
CA ASP A 51 -6.11 6.30 -4.72
C ASP A 51 -6.53 5.18 -3.77
N ILE A 52 -6.47 3.93 -4.23
CA ILE A 52 -6.72 2.75 -3.41
C ILE A 52 -5.71 2.67 -2.25
N VAL A 53 -4.42 2.84 -2.54
CA VAL A 53 -3.36 2.79 -1.53
C VAL A 53 -3.50 3.96 -0.54
N LYS A 54 -3.81 5.17 -0.99
CA LYS A 54 -4.09 6.32 -0.10
C LYS A 54 -5.23 6.03 0.86
N PHE A 55 -6.34 5.47 0.35
CA PHE A 55 -7.50 5.14 1.18
C PHE A 55 -7.14 4.12 2.27
N ARG A 56 -6.41 3.05 1.93
CA ARG A 56 -5.97 2.04 2.91
C ARG A 56 -4.96 2.58 3.91
N LEU A 57 -4.00 3.39 3.46
CA LEU A 57 -3.01 4.02 4.33
C LEU A 57 -3.68 4.89 5.41
N ASN A 58 -4.71 5.65 5.04
CA ASN A 58 -5.47 6.46 5.99
C ASN A 58 -6.16 5.58 7.03
N ASN A 59 -6.83 4.49 6.63
CA ASN A 59 -7.46 3.56 7.56
C ASN A 59 -6.45 2.93 8.53
N PHE A 60 -5.26 2.57 8.03
CA PHE A 60 -4.17 2.04 8.84
C PHE A 60 -3.71 3.06 9.89
N LEU A 61 -3.46 4.31 9.47
CA LEU A 61 -3.10 5.42 10.36
C LEU A 61 -4.15 5.67 11.45
N PHE A 62 -5.44 5.69 11.08
CA PHE A 62 -6.52 5.83 12.06
C PHE A 62 -6.52 4.70 13.08
N SER A 63 -6.28 3.46 12.63
CA SER A 63 -6.18 2.32 13.55
C SER A 63 -5.00 2.45 14.51
N GLU A 64 -3.83 2.87 14.03
CA GLU A 64 -2.63 3.06 14.87
C GLU A 64 -2.89 4.12 15.95
N ILE A 65 -3.52 5.24 15.59
CA ILE A 65 -3.90 6.30 16.53
C ILE A 65 -4.92 5.79 17.55
N LEU A 66 -5.95 5.06 17.11
CA LEU A 66 -6.97 4.54 18.02
C LEU A 66 -6.36 3.56 19.04
N TYR A 67 -5.48 2.66 18.59
CA TYR A 67 -4.75 1.76 19.48
C TYR A 67 -3.88 2.53 20.48
N SER A 68 -3.20 3.60 20.07
CA SER A 68 -2.38 4.39 21.02
C SER A 68 -3.23 5.12 22.04
N VAL A 69 -4.41 5.63 21.67
CA VAL A 69 -5.31 6.35 22.59
C VAL A 69 -5.98 5.43 23.61
N ILE A 70 -6.26 4.17 23.25
CA ILE A 70 -6.92 3.19 24.15
C ILE A 70 -5.92 2.49 25.08
N ALA A 71 -4.66 2.40 24.66
CA ALA A 71 -3.61 1.72 25.43
C ALA A 71 -2.97 2.58 26.54
N ASP A 72 -3.31 3.88 26.59
CA ASP A 72 -3.01 4.81 27.68
C ASP A 72 -4.19 4.91 28.67
#